data_AF-A0AAD7DUB1-F1
#
_entry.id   AF-A0AAD7DUB1-F1
#
_cell.length_a   1.000
_cell.length_b   1.000
_cell.length_c   1.000
_cell.angle_alpha   90.00
_cell.angle_beta   90.00
_cell.angle_gamma   90.00
#
_symmetry.space_group_name_H-M   'P 1'
#
loop_
_entity.id
_entity.type
_entity.pdbx_description
1 polymer ?
#
loop_
_entity_poly.entity_id
_entity_poly.type
_entity_poly.pdbx_seq_one_letter_code
_entity_poly.pdbx_strand_id
1 'polypeptide(L)'
;MKRVEQILDTQLQSEIDTFTRTHLLRDRVQRIDEGEGESRVGLVTRRRRHYLDVPIPSYRKAITRLLLSDHNLSIEHLRYPGRYRAAAPRDLRLCRFCRAAVEDEAHALLVCTGHDKLAILRRDFLRDIRGPVGGFERKRSADRPYEFLKRLLSLRAITGRLARFVADVFDVYDGCARYIPAALYLPAP
;
A
#
# COMPACT_ATOMS: atom_id res chain seq x y z
N MET A 1 -18.25 7.85 29.46
CA MET A 1 -17.18 7.87 28.43
C MET A 1 -17.03 6.54 27.69
N LYS A 2 -16.83 5.39 28.37
CA LYS A 2 -16.57 4.09 27.71
C LYS A 2 -17.55 3.68 26.59
N ARG A 3 -18.86 3.94 26.75
CA ARG A 3 -19.88 3.60 25.73
C ARG A 3 -19.75 4.41 24.43
N VAL A 4 -19.44 5.70 24.53
CA VAL A 4 -19.25 6.58 23.35
C VAL A 4 -18.00 6.15 22.58
N GLU A 5 -16.92 5.85 23.30
CA GLU A 5 -15.66 5.35 22.72
C GLU A 5 -15.85 4.03 21.99
N GLN A 6 -16.58 3.08 22.57
CA GLN A 6 -16.89 1.79 21.95
C GLN A 6 -17.73 1.93 20.68
N ILE A 7 -18.73 2.82 20.67
CA ILE A 7 -19.54 3.10 19.48
C ILE A 7 -18.67 3.70 18.37
N LEU A 8 -17.84 4.69 18.71
CA LEU A 8 -16.91 5.33 17.76
C LEU A 8 -15.92 4.33 17.15
N ASP A 9 -15.31 3.48 17.97
CA ASP A 9 -14.38 2.45 17.49
C ASP A 9 -15.08 1.46 16.54
N THR A 10 -16.31 1.08 16.86
CA THR A 10 -17.11 0.15 16.04
C THR A 10 -17.48 0.78 14.69
N GLN A 11 -17.91 2.05 14.69
CA GLN A 11 -18.25 2.79 13.47
C GLN A 11 -17.02 2.98 12.58
N LEU A 12 -15.91 3.44 13.15
CA LEU A 12 -14.68 3.68 12.40
C LEU A 12 -14.09 2.37 11.85
N GLN A 13 -14.19 1.26 12.61
CA GLN A 13 -13.78 -0.06 12.10
C GLN A 13 -14.66 -0.50 10.93
N SER A 14 -15.98 -0.32 11.03
CA SER A 14 -16.92 -0.60 9.94
C SER A 14 -16.60 0.21 8.67
N GLU A 15 -16.26 1.49 8.81
CA GLU A 15 -15.83 2.32 7.69
C GLU A 15 -14.53 1.80 7.05
N ILE A 16 -13.52 1.42 7.85
CA ILE A 16 -12.27 0.84 7.37
C ILE A 16 -12.52 -0.47 6.59
N ASP A 17 -13.44 -1.30 7.07
CA ASP A 17 -13.71 -2.60 6.46
C ASP A 17 -14.56 -2.49 5.19
N THR A 18 -15.46 -1.50 5.14
CA THR A 18 -16.36 -1.31 3.99
C THR A 18 -15.72 -0.48 2.89
N PHE A 19 -14.93 0.54 3.22
CA PHE A 19 -14.41 1.47 2.22
C PHE A 19 -13.32 0.82 1.36
N THR A 20 -13.47 0.93 0.04
CA THR A 20 -12.55 0.28 -0.92
C THR A 20 -11.09 0.73 -0.82
N ARG A 21 -10.84 2.01 -0.48
CA ARG A 21 -9.49 2.58 -0.38
C ARG A 21 -8.75 2.22 0.90
N THR A 22 -9.46 1.73 1.92
CA THR A 22 -8.86 1.37 3.21
C THR A 22 -8.44 -0.09 3.25
N HIS A 23 -8.37 -0.80 2.12
CA HIS A 23 -8.08 -2.24 2.08
C HIS A 23 -6.72 -2.62 2.71
N LEU A 24 -5.71 -1.75 2.62
CA LEU A 24 -4.45 -1.94 3.35
C LEU A 24 -4.61 -1.71 4.86
N LEU A 25 -5.58 -0.91 5.31
CA LEU A 25 -5.87 -0.60 6.72
C LEU A 25 -6.66 -1.69 7.44
N ARG A 26 -7.36 -2.55 6.70
CA ARG A 26 -8.13 -3.68 7.23
C ARG A 26 -7.25 -4.69 7.97
N ASP A 27 -7.82 -5.27 9.03
CA ASP A 27 -7.22 -6.35 9.83
C ASP A 27 -5.84 -6.01 10.43
N ARG A 28 -5.52 -4.71 10.57
CA ARG A 28 -4.25 -4.32 11.17
C ARG A 28 -4.25 -4.54 12.66
N VAL A 29 -3.61 -5.63 13.03
CA VAL A 29 -3.35 -5.94 14.43
C VAL A 29 -2.10 -5.22 14.90
N GLN A 30 -2.16 -4.65 16.10
CA GLN A 30 -1.01 -4.00 16.73
C GLN A 30 -0.71 -4.64 18.07
N ARG A 31 0.57 -4.61 18.46
CA ARG A 31 0.97 -4.83 19.85
C ARG A 31 0.50 -3.63 20.68
N ILE A 32 -0.37 -3.91 21.63
CA ILE A 32 -0.85 -3.00 22.65
C ILE A 32 0.07 -3.26 23.84
N ASP A 33 0.95 -2.31 24.12
CA ASP A 33 1.79 -2.34 25.32
C ASP A 33 0.91 -1.77 26.44
N GLU A 34 0.19 -2.64 27.14
CA GLU A 34 -0.37 -2.31 28.45
C GLU A 34 0.77 -2.54 29.46
N GLY A 35 1.03 -1.55 30.32
CA GLY A 35 2.21 -1.52 31.20
C GLY A 35 2.47 -2.84 31.93
N GLU A 36 3.76 -3.16 32.09
CA GLU A 36 4.34 -4.27 32.86
C GLU A 36 3.50 -5.56 32.92
N GLY A 37 3.45 -6.31 31.82
CA GLY A 37 3.13 -7.74 31.92
C GLY A 37 2.75 -8.44 30.63
N GLU A 38 1.90 -7.86 29.78
CA GLU A 38 1.34 -8.59 28.65
C GLU A 38 1.15 -7.69 27.41
N SER A 39 1.97 -7.90 26.38
CA SER A 39 1.70 -7.33 25.06
C SER A 39 0.47 -8.02 24.45
N ARG A 40 -0.71 -7.39 24.55
CA ARG A 40 -1.91 -7.87 23.87
C ARG A 40 -1.82 -7.52 22.39
N VAL A 41 -2.17 -8.46 21.52
CA VAL A 41 -2.25 -8.23 20.07
C VAL A 41 -3.72 -8.01 19.74
N GLY A 42 -4.10 -6.78 19.41
CA GLY A 42 -5.50 -6.39 19.22
C GLY A 42 -5.72 -5.43 18.06
N LEU A 43 -6.96 -5.38 17.57
CA LEU A 43 -7.42 -4.35 16.65
C LEU A 43 -7.53 -3.04 17.41
N VAL A 44 -6.69 -2.06 17.04
CA VAL A 44 -6.79 -0.72 17.62
C VAL A 44 -7.15 0.25 16.51
N THR A 45 -8.40 0.70 16.54
CA THR A 45 -8.97 1.60 15.54
C THR A 45 -8.40 3.01 15.70
N ARG A 46 -8.34 3.54 16.94
CA ARG A 46 -7.82 4.87 17.28
C ARG A 46 -6.43 4.82 17.94
N ARG A 47 -5.36 4.80 17.13
CA ARG A 47 -3.98 4.93 17.65
C ARG A 47 -3.09 5.68 16.67
N ARG A 48 -2.18 6.50 17.20
CA ARG A 48 -1.09 7.10 16.41
C ARG A 48 -0.25 5.98 15.79
N ARG A 49 -0.12 6.01 14.47
CA ARG A 49 0.53 4.93 13.72
C ARG A 49 2.02 5.23 13.55
N HIS A 50 2.86 4.22 13.73
CA HIS A 50 4.32 4.35 13.70
C HIS A 50 4.88 4.88 12.36
N TYR A 51 4.17 4.70 11.24
CA TYR A 51 4.57 5.27 9.95
C TYR A 51 4.48 6.80 9.90
N LEU A 52 3.74 7.42 10.83
CA LEU A 52 3.70 8.87 11.00
C LEU A 52 4.95 9.41 11.73
N ASP A 53 5.74 8.53 12.34
CA ASP A 53 6.97 8.89 13.06
C ASP A 53 8.22 8.74 12.16
N VAL A 54 8.05 8.41 10.88
CA VAL A 54 9.16 8.42 9.91
C VAL A 54 9.73 9.84 9.84
N PRO A 55 11.02 10.06 10.10
CA PRO A 55 11.56 11.42 10.26
C PRO A 55 11.55 12.22 8.95
N ILE A 56 11.91 11.58 7.84
CA ILE A 56 12.03 12.21 6.52
C ILE A 56 10.62 12.51 5.96
N PRO A 57 10.27 13.79 5.74
CA PRO A 57 8.90 14.17 5.34
C PRO A 57 8.42 13.56 4.02
N SER A 58 9.29 13.45 3.01
CA SER A 58 8.93 12.86 1.71
C SER A 58 8.58 11.38 1.83
N TYR A 59 9.35 10.61 2.60
CA TYR A 59 9.11 9.19 2.85
C TYR A 59 7.85 8.97 3.68
N ARG A 60 7.64 9.81 4.71
CA ARG A 60 6.41 9.82 5.50
C ARG A 60 5.18 10.10 4.61
N LYS A 61 5.27 11.08 3.71
CA LYS A 61 4.21 11.38 2.74
C LYS A 61 3.95 10.19 1.83
N ALA A 62 4.99 9.55 1.28
CA ALA A 62 4.85 8.42 0.37
C ALA A 62 4.14 7.23 1.03
N ILE A 63 4.56 6.83 2.24
CA ILE A 63 3.91 5.72 2.94
C ILE A 63 2.48 6.08 3.36
N THR A 64 2.20 7.32 3.78
CA THR A 64 0.82 7.75 4.06
C THR A 64 -0.06 7.70 2.80
N ARG A 65 0.45 8.17 1.65
CA ARG A 65 -0.25 8.09 0.36
C ARG A 65 -0.55 6.65 -0.06
N LEU A 66 0.40 5.74 0.14
CA LEU A 66 0.20 4.30 -0.06
C LEU A 66 -0.99 3.79 0.76
N LEU A 67 -1.05 4.18 2.03
CA LEU A 67 -1.99 3.65 3.01
C LEU A 67 -3.41 4.19 2.87
N LEU A 68 -3.55 5.40 2.36
CA LEU A 68 -4.82 6.10 2.18
C LEU A 68 -5.33 6.07 0.73
N SER A 69 -4.67 5.28 -0.13
CA SER A 69 -4.92 5.22 -1.58
C SER A 69 -4.94 6.60 -2.25
N ASP A 70 -3.98 7.45 -1.87
CA ASP A 70 -3.74 8.78 -2.46
C ASP A 70 -2.45 8.77 -3.30
N HIS A 71 -2.30 7.77 -4.17
CA HIS A 71 -1.08 7.55 -4.95
C HIS A 71 -1.34 7.49 -6.46
N ASN A 72 -0.27 7.57 -7.24
CA ASN A 72 -0.29 7.69 -8.69
C ASN A 72 -0.60 6.39 -9.46
N LEU A 73 -0.85 5.27 -8.80
CA LEU A 73 -1.07 3.99 -9.47
C LEU A 73 -2.41 3.94 -10.24
N SER A 74 -2.48 3.15 -11.32
CA SER A 74 -3.68 3.04 -12.16
C SER A 74 -4.91 2.55 -11.40
N ILE A 75 -4.75 1.73 -10.35
CA ILE A 75 -5.87 1.24 -9.54
C ILE A 75 -6.75 2.39 -9.00
N GLU A 76 -6.14 3.52 -8.63
CA GLU A 76 -6.84 4.70 -8.13
C GLU A 76 -7.16 5.71 -9.24
N HIS A 77 -6.22 5.99 -10.13
CA HIS A 77 -6.43 7.02 -11.16
C HIS A 77 -7.42 6.63 -12.25
N LEU A 78 -7.39 5.36 -12.69
CA LEU A 78 -8.29 4.91 -13.77
C LEU A 78 -9.69 4.56 -13.26
N ARG A 79 -9.87 4.51 -11.94
CA ARG A 79 -11.19 4.31 -11.29
C ARG A 79 -12.19 5.40 -11.65
N TYR A 80 -11.73 6.63 -11.84
CA TYR A 80 -12.58 7.77 -12.15
C TYR A 80 -12.58 8.06 -13.65
N PRO A 81 -13.67 8.60 -14.21
CA PRO A 81 -13.66 9.10 -15.58
C PRO A 81 -12.71 10.30 -15.70
N GLY A 82 -12.12 10.47 -16.88
CA GLY A 82 -11.35 11.66 -17.26
C GLY A 82 -12.03 12.38 -18.42
N ARG A 83 -11.46 13.52 -18.83
CA ARG A 83 -12.02 14.39 -19.87
C ARG A 83 -12.38 13.66 -21.18
N TYR A 84 -11.55 12.70 -21.59
CA TYR A 84 -11.71 11.94 -22.83
C TYR A 84 -11.66 10.42 -22.61
N ARG A 85 -11.94 9.97 -21.38
CA ARG A 85 -11.76 8.57 -20.97
C ARG A 85 -12.83 8.14 -19.99
N ALA A 86 -13.48 7.01 -20.25
CA ALA A 86 -14.41 6.39 -19.29
C ALA A 86 -13.69 5.87 -18.04
N ALA A 87 -14.44 5.70 -16.95
CA ALA A 87 -13.94 4.97 -15.78
C ALA A 87 -13.59 3.52 -16.17
N ALA A 88 -12.41 3.05 -15.78
CA ALA A 88 -11.94 1.72 -16.12
C ALA A 88 -12.44 0.68 -15.08
N PRO A 89 -13.05 -0.43 -15.53
CA PRO A 89 -13.14 -1.67 -14.76
C PRO A 89 -11.80 -2.06 -14.15
N ARG A 90 -11.79 -2.71 -12.97
CA ARG A 90 -10.57 -2.97 -12.18
C ARG A 90 -9.52 -3.76 -12.98
N ASP A 91 -9.96 -4.78 -13.69
CA ASP A 91 -9.18 -5.65 -14.57
C ASP A 91 -8.50 -4.90 -15.72
N LEU A 92 -9.09 -3.80 -16.18
CA LEU A 92 -8.52 -2.94 -17.21
C LEU A 92 -7.54 -1.88 -16.68
N ARG A 93 -7.34 -1.77 -15.36
CA ARG A 93 -6.40 -0.83 -14.74
C ARG A 93 -4.97 -1.38 -14.76
N LEU A 94 -4.51 -1.76 -15.94
CA LEU A 94 -3.26 -2.48 -16.14
C LEU A 94 -2.02 -1.65 -15.76
N CYS A 95 -0.98 -2.36 -15.33
CA CYS A 95 0.34 -1.82 -15.03
C CYS A 95 0.96 -1.19 -16.27
N ARG A 96 1.41 0.06 -16.13
CA ARG A 96 2.05 0.81 -17.22
C ARG A 96 3.33 0.18 -17.74
N PHE A 97 3.98 -0.64 -16.90
CA PHE A 97 5.21 -1.34 -17.24
C PHE A 97 4.95 -2.70 -17.87
N CYS A 98 4.36 -3.66 -17.15
CA CYS A 98 4.21 -5.03 -17.68
C CYS A 98 2.95 -5.24 -18.52
N ARG A 99 1.93 -4.37 -18.41
CA ARG A 99 0.62 -4.47 -19.10
C ARG A 99 -0.14 -5.78 -18.91
N ALA A 100 0.31 -6.66 -18.02
CA ALA A 100 -0.21 -8.01 -17.84
C ALA A 100 -1.00 -8.20 -16.53
N ALA A 101 -0.87 -7.27 -15.59
CA ALA A 101 -1.55 -7.31 -14.29
C ALA A 101 -2.05 -5.92 -13.91
N VAL A 102 -2.97 -5.85 -12.96
CA VAL A 102 -3.49 -4.58 -12.42
C VAL A 102 -2.36 -3.79 -11.75
N GLU A 103 -2.30 -2.48 -12.01
CA GLU A 103 -1.38 -1.55 -11.34
C GLU A 103 -1.90 -1.20 -9.94
N ASP A 104 -1.78 -2.14 -9.02
CA ASP A 104 -2.07 -1.95 -7.61
C ASP A 104 -0.81 -1.91 -6.74
N GLU A 105 -0.96 -1.60 -5.47
CA GLU A 105 0.12 -1.37 -4.51
C GLU A 105 1.02 -2.60 -4.37
N ALA A 106 0.39 -3.76 -4.26
CA ALA A 106 1.06 -5.04 -4.13
C ALA A 106 1.84 -5.37 -5.41
N HIS A 107 1.23 -5.18 -6.57
CA HIS A 107 1.90 -5.39 -7.85
C HIS A 107 3.10 -4.45 -8.01
N ALA A 108 2.90 -3.15 -7.81
CA ALA A 108 3.94 -2.13 -8.00
C ALA A 108 5.16 -2.37 -7.09
N LEU A 109 4.91 -2.61 -5.80
CA LEU A 109 5.98 -2.78 -4.81
C LEU A 109 6.65 -4.16 -4.91
N LEU A 110 5.87 -5.24 -5.07
CA LEU A 110 6.36 -6.59 -4.77
C LEU A 110 6.44 -7.54 -5.97
N VAL A 111 5.74 -7.25 -7.07
CA VAL A 111 5.58 -8.22 -8.16
C VAL A 111 6.16 -7.74 -9.48
N CYS A 112 5.90 -6.49 -9.88
CA CYS A 112 6.16 -6.00 -11.24
C CYS A 112 7.61 -6.24 -11.69
N THR A 113 7.78 -6.89 -12.85
CA THR A 113 9.08 -7.13 -13.50
C THR A 113 9.23 -6.36 -14.81
N GLY A 114 8.24 -5.55 -15.18
CA GLY A 114 8.23 -4.80 -16.45
C GLY A 114 9.15 -3.58 -16.48
N HIS A 115 9.91 -3.31 -15.42
CA HIS A 115 10.85 -2.19 -15.34
C HIS A 115 12.05 -2.55 -14.46
N ASP A 116 13.27 -2.48 -15.02
CA ASP A 116 14.50 -2.95 -14.35
C ASP A 116 14.78 -2.25 -13.02
N LYS A 117 14.58 -0.92 -12.98
CA LYS A 117 14.73 -0.14 -11.74
C LYS A 117 13.84 -0.65 -10.60
N LEU A 118 12.61 -1.09 -10.87
CA LEU A 118 11.73 -1.65 -9.84
C LEU A 118 12.26 -2.99 -9.32
N ALA A 119 12.80 -3.83 -10.21
CA ALA A 119 13.40 -5.10 -9.81
C ALA A 119 14.65 -4.88 -8.93
N ILE A 120 15.47 -3.88 -9.26
CA ILE A 120 16.64 -3.47 -8.46
C ILE A 120 16.21 -2.95 -7.09
N LEU A 121 15.31 -1.96 -7.05
CA LEU A 121 14.81 -1.39 -5.80
C LEU A 121 14.23 -2.47 -4.87
N ARG A 122 13.43 -3.37 -5.42
CA ARG A 122 12.83 -4.48 -4.66
C ARG A 122 13.89 -5.44 -4.13
N ARG A 123 14.85 -5.83 -4.97
CA ARG A 123 15.95 -6.72 -4.55
C ARG A 123 16.74 -6.09 -3.40
N ASP A 124 17.03 -4.80 -3.49
CA ASP A 124 17.86 -4.09 -2.52
C ASP A 124 17.09 -3.86 -1.21
N PHE A 125 15.82 -3.46 -1.28
CA PHE A 125 14.92 -3.40 -0.13
C PHE A 125 14.80 -4.75 0.58
N LEU A 126 14.53 -5.83 -0.18
CA LEU A 126 14.40 -7.18 0.39
C LEU A 126 15.69 -7.68 1.03
N ARG A 127 16.86 -7.21 0.57
CA ARG A 127 18.16 -7.50 1.18
C ARG A 127 18.33 -6.76 2.50
N ASP A 128 18.02 -5.47 2.53
CA ASP A 128 18.15 -4.59 3.70
C ASP A 128 17.25 -5.04 4.87
N ILE A 129 16.07 -5.60 4.60
CA ILE A 129 15.15 -6.03 5.64
C ILE A 129 15.36 -7.48 6.13
N ARG A 130 16.29 -8.27 5.57
CA ARG A 130 16.42 -9.71 5.90
C ARG A 130 16.65 -9.97 7.38
N GLY A 131 17.55 -9.22 8.00
CA GLY A 131 17.84 -9.35 9.43
C GLY A 131 16.63 -8.97 10.30
N PRO A 132 16.12 -7.73 10.20
CA PRO A 132 15.00 -7.25 11.01
C PRO A 132 13.70 -8.06 10.89
N VAL A 133 13.45 -8.74 9.77
CA VAL A 133 12.20 -9.48 9.53
C VAL A 133 12.28 -10.96 9.97
N GLY A 134 13.48 -11.47 10.30
CA GLY A 134 13.65 -12.83 10.81
C GLY A 134 13.41 -13.92 9.77
N GLY A 135 14.12 -13.84 8.63
CA GLY A 135 13.97 -14.80 7.53
C GLY A 135 12.82 -14.44 6.59
N PHE A 136 13.11 -14.40 5.28
CA PHE A 136 12.17 -14.00 4.24
C PHE A 136 12.01 -15.13 3.22
N GLU A 137 10.77 -15.60 3.02
CA GLU A 137 10.45 -16.51 1.93
C GLU A 137 10.06 -15.71 0.68
N ARG A 138 10.97 -15.65 -0.30
CA ARG A 138 10.75 -14.97 -1.60
C ARG A 138 9.47 -15.44 -2.31
N LYS A 139 9.14 -16.72 -2.13
CA LYS A 139 7.94 -17.35 -2.69
C LYS A 139 6.64 -16.76 -2.11
N ARG A 140 6.59 -16.48 -0.80
CA ARG A 140 5.42 -15.85 -0.14
C ARG A 140 5.12 -14.45 -0.69
N SER A 141 6.13 -13.71 -1.10
CA SER A 141 5.95 -12.38 -1.69
C SER A 141 5.26 -12.42 -3.06
N ALA A 142 5.36 -13.52 -3.81
CA ALA A 142 4.73 -13.66 -5.11
C ALA A 142 3.34 -14.29 -5.00
N ASP A 143 3.17 -15.29 -4.14
CA ASP A 143 1.91 -16.05 -4.01
C ASP A 143 0.82 -15.24 -3.29
N ARG A 144 1.18 -14.40 -2.31
CA ARG A 144 0.25 -13.58 -1.52
C ARG A 144 0.82 -12.17 -1.28
N PRO A 145 0.93 -11.34 -2.33
CA PRO A 145 1.66 -10.08 -2.27
C PRO A 145 0.99 -9.07 -1.32
N TYR A 146 -0.34 -9.05 -1.23
CA TYR A 146 -1.06 -8.18 -0.28
C TYR A 146 -0.84 -8.56 1.19
N GLU A 147 -0.92 -9.84 1.53
CA GLU A 147 -0.65 -10.33 2.89
C GLU A 147 0.81 -10.02 3.29
N PHE A 148 1.73 -10.19 2.35
CA PHE A 148 3.11 -9.83 2.58
C PHE A 148 3.29 -8.31 2.78
N LEU A 149 2.64 -7.47 1.96
CA LEU A 149 2.67 -6.02 2.14
C LEU A 149 2.08 -5.58 3.49
N LYS A 150 0.92 -6.14 3.89
CA LYS A 150 0.31 -5.88 5.21
C LYS A 150 1.26 -6.27 6.35
N ARG A 151 1.96 -7.40 6.24
CA ARG A 151 3.00 -7.80 7.20
C ARG A 151 4.14 -6.80 7.25
N LEU A 152 4.65 -6.33 6.11
CA LEU A 152 5.71 -5.31 6.09
C LEU A 152 5.26 -4.01 6.76
N LEU A 153 4.02 -3.59 6.53
CA LEU A 153 3.40 -2.40 7.11
C LEU A 153 3.15 -2.49 8.62
N SER A 154 3.13 -3.69 9.21
CA SER A 154 2.98 -3.87 10.66
C SER A 154 4.30 -3.87 11.42
N LEU A 155 5.44 -4.02 10.72
CA LEU A 155 6.76 -4.15 11.33
C LEU A 155 7.42 -2.78 11.56
N ARG A 156 7.33 -2.29 12.80
CA ARG A 156 7.96 -1.03 13.24
C ARG A 156 9.47 -0.97 12.96
N ALA A 157 10.17 -2.10 13.05
CA ALA A 157 11.62 -2.20 12.85
C ALA A 157 12.08 -1.82 11.43
N ILE A 158 11.19 -1.87 10.44
CA ILE A 158 11.52 -1.60 9.03
C ILE A 158 10.77 -0.40 8.46
N THR A 159 9.97 0.30 9.25
CA THR A 159 9.09 1.37 8.75
C THR A 159 9.82 2.44 7.96
N GLY A 160 10.99 2.90 8.43
CA GLY A 160 11.79 3.89 7.69
C GLY A 160 12.30 3.36 6.35
N ARG A 161 12.76 2.10 6.32
CA ARG A 161 13.24 1.42 5.10
C ARG A 161 12.10 1.21 4.10
N LEU A 162 10.94 0.78 4.59
CA LEU A 162 9.74 0.60 3.78
C LEU A 162 9.24 1.94 3.23
N ALA A 163 9.22 2.99 4.04
CA ALA A 163 8.79 4.32 3.61
C ALA A 163 9.70 4.90 2.50
N ARG A 164 11.02 4.71 2.63
CA ARG A 164 11.98 5.04 1.57
C ARG A 164 11.71 4.23 0.30
N PHE A 165 11.59 2.91 0.41
CA PHE A 165 11.32 2.03 -0.72
C PHE A 165 10.03 2.41 -1.47
N VAL A 166 8.97 2.75 -0.73
CA VAL A 166 7.70 3.21 -1.31
C VAL A 166 7.88 4.53 -2.05
N ALA A 167 8.63 5.48 -1.49
CA ALA A 167 8.94 6.74 -2.17
C ALA A 167 9.71 6.50 -3.47
N ASP A 168 10.79 5.71 -3.41
CA ASP A 168 11.63 5.41 -4.57
C ASP A 168 10.83 4.70 -5.68
N VAL A 169 9.89 3.80 -5.33
CA VAL A 169 8.99 3.16 -6.31
C VAL A 169 8.01 4.17 -6.90
N PHE A 170 7.38 5.01 -6.07
CA PHE A 170 6.45 6.03 -6.57
C PHE A 170 7.12 7.02 -7.53
N ASP A 171 8.37 7.40 -7.27
CA ASP A 171 9.15 8.25 -8.17
C ASP A 171 9.35 7.59 -9.55
N VAL A 172 9.55 6.27 -9.61
CA VAL A 172 9.62 5.52 -10.89
C VAL A 172 8.28 5.56 -11.62
N TYR A 173 7.17 5.37 -10.91
CA TYR A 173 5.84 5.44 -11.51
C TYR A 173 5.47 6.87 -11.95
N ASP A 174 5.84 7.89 -11.18
CA ASP A 174 5.56 9.30 -11.49
C ASP A 174 6.34 9.75 -12.74
N GLY A 175 7.55 9.22 -12.93
CA GLY A 175 8.39 9.49 -14.10
C GLY A 175 7.93 8.82 -15.40
N CYS A 176 6.83 8.05 -15.41
CA CYS A 176 6.40 7.27 -16.57
C CYS A 176 4.92 7.46 -16.88
N ALA A 177 4.59 7.67 -18.16
CA ALA A 177 3.21 7.78 -18.60
C ALA A 177 2.40 6.52 -18.27
N ARG A 178 1.17 6.71 -17.81
CA ARG A 178 0.26 5.61 -17.49
C ARG A 178 -0.22 4.92 -18.76
N TYR A 179 -0.29 3.60 -18.74
CA TYR A 179 -0.93 2.84 -19.80
C TYR A 179 -2.46 2.92 -19.67
N ILE A 180 -3.12 3.25 -20.78
CA ILE A 180 -4.58 3.33 -20.88
C ILE A 180 -4.97 2.48 -22.10
N PRO A 181 -5.69 1.37 -21.93
CA PRO A 181 -6.23 0.60 -23.04
C PRO A 181 -7.04 1.47 -24.02
N ALA A 182 -6.82 1.28 -25.33
CA ALA A 182 -7.45 2.09 -26.37
C ALA A 182 -8.99 2.10 -26.27
N ALA A 183 -9.57 0.97 -25.88
CA ALA A 183 -11.01 0.79 -25.68
C ALA A 183 -11.63 1.71 -24.60
N LEU A 184 -10.82 2.38 -23.77
CA LEU A 184 -11.32 3.30 -22.74
C LEU A 184 -11.43 4.75 -23.22
N TYR A 185 -10.85 5.12 -24.37
CA TYR A 185 -10.97 6.46 -24.92
C TYR A 185 -12.39 6.66 -25.48
N LEU A 186 -12.98 7.81 -25.16
CA LEU A 186 -14.25 8.21 -25.73
C LEU A 186 -14.02 8.77 -27.15
N PRO A 187 -14.98 8.58 -28.08
CA PRO A 187 -14.91 9.25 -29.38
C PRO A 187 -14.83 10.77 -29.18
N ALA A 188 -14.10 11.44 -30.08
CA ALA A 188 -14.08 12.90 -30.10
C ALA A 188 -15.51 13.43 -30.31
N PRO A 189 -15.88 14.55 -29.66
CA PRO A 189 -17.21 15.16 -29.81
C PRO A 189 -17.45 15.64 -31.25
#